data_AF-A0A8S3TDL6-F1
#
_entry.id   AF-A0A8S3TDL6-F1
#
_cell.length_a   1.000
_cell.length_b   1.000
_cell.length_c   1.000
_cell.angle_alpha   90.00
_cell.angle_beta   90.00
_cell.angle_gamma   90.00
#
_symmetry.space_group_name_H-M   'P 1'
#
loop_
_entity.id
_entity.type
_entity.pdbx_description
1 polymer ?
#
loop_
_entity_poly.entity_id
_entity_poly.type
_entity_poly.pdbx_seq_one_letter_code
_entity_poly.pdbx_strand_id
1 'polypeptide(L)'
;MMVIEMQKSHYSEESSVRHKEEGLEVKSGSLHMVQCCSGHLVKLPVLVQVYKNCFEHYAVIYRDAKYTSSAVYLSLKNCKVYKSDNDNNEIMLVQNDIDGSSLTLQVSSKKDVNDWISVLQSGTSTKGSLSPTFRRAALMPALQESLEEDSEEDEEVES
;
A
#
# COMPACT_ATOMS: atom_id res chain seq x y z
N MET A 1 57.67 30.52 -20.18
CA MET A 1 56.21 30.68 -20.20
C MET A 1 55.63 29.33 -20.58
N MET A 2 55.09 28.57 -19.61
CA MET A 2 54.48 27.26 -19.84
C MET A 2 52.98 27.40 -19.58
N VAL A 3 52.16 26.99 -20.55
CA VAL A 3 50.71 26.92 -20.42
C VAL A 3 50.39 25.43 -20.24
N ILE A 4 49.85 25.06 -19.09
CA ILE A 4 49.39 23.68 -18.81
C ILE A 4 47.87 23.69 -18.99
N GLU A 5 47.39 23.06 -20.06
CA GLU A 5 45.98 22.70 -20.23
C GLU A 5 45.60 21.63 -19.20
N MET A 6 44.58 21.92 -18.39
CA MET A 6 43.91 20.92 -17.56
C MET A 6 42.65 20.44 -18.29
N GLN A 7 42.72 19.22 -18.81
CA GLN A 7 41.55 18.44 -19.22
C GLN A 7 40.73 18.09 -17.96
N LYS A 8 39.46 18.50 -17.91
CA LYS A 8 38.52 18.01 -16.89
C LYS A 8 37.82 16.76 -17.42
N SER A 9 38.12 15.67 -16.74
CA SER A 9 37.62 14.31 -16.91
C SER A 9 36.09 14.23 -16.85
N HIS A 10 35.52 13.55 -17.85
CA HIS A 10 34.18 12.98 -17.79
C HIS A 10 34.13 11.96 -16.64
N TYR A 11 33.37 12.26 -15.59
CA TYR A 11 32.96 11.26 -14.61
C TYR A 11 31.79 10.49 -15.18
N SER A 12 32.03 9.22 -15.46
CA SER A 12 31.03 8.19 -15.73
C SER A 12 30.11 8.03 -14.51
N GLU A 13 28.82 8.29 -14.70
CA GLU A 13 27.78 8.04 -13.71
C GLU A 13 27.53 6.52 -13.65
N GLU A 14 28.11 5.87 -12.64
CA GLU A 14 27.84 4.48 -12.31
C GLU A 14 26.38 4.34 -11.86
N SER A 15 25.61 3.63 -12.68
CA SER A 15 24.21 3.33 -12.43
C SER A 15 24.12 2.30 -11.30
N SER A 16 23.72 2.78 -10.11
CA SER A 16 23.29 1.92 -9.01
C SER A 16 22.13 1.05 -9.49
N VAL A 17 22.39 -0.26 -9.58
CA VAL A 17 21.47 -1.29 -10.07
C VAL A 17 20.31 -1.40 -9.08
N ARG A 18 19.17 -0.84 -9.48
CA ARG A 18 17.91 -0.91 -8.75
C ARG A 18 17.37 -2.34 -8.88
N HIS A 19 17.24 -3.06 -7.78
CA HIS A 19 16.33 -4.21 -7.72
C HIS A 19 14.90 -3.67 -7.82
N LYS A 20 14.43 -3.46 -9.05
CA LYS A 20 12.99 -3.32 -9.31
C LYS A 20 12.37 -4.68 -8.99
N GLU A 21 11.55 -4.75 -7.95
CA GLU A 21 10.53 -5.79 -7.91
C GLU A 21 9.57 -5.51 -9.07
N GLU A 22 9.85 -6.12 -10.21
CA GLU A 22 9.12 -5.93 -11.45
C GLU A 22 7.65 -6.37 -11.25
N GLY A 23 6.73 -5.40 -11.31
CA GLY A 23 5.30 -5.67 -11.44
C GLY A 23 4.37 -5.07 -10.38
N LEU A 24 4.88 -4.55 -9.26
CA LEU A 24 4.03 -4.00 -8.18
C LEU A 24 4.05 -2.46 -8.09
N GLU A 25 5.08 -1.81 -8.64
CA GLU A 25 5.16 -0.35 -8.67
C GLU A 25 4.10 0.22 -9.63
N VAL A 26 3.16 1.00 -9.10
CA VAL A 26 2.09 1.63 -9.89
C VAL A 26 2.44 3.04 -10.33
N LYS A 27 3.28 3.75 -9.56
CA LYS A 27 3.74 5.10 -9.88
C LYS A 27 5.01 5.43 -9.13
N SER A 28 5.93 6.11 -9.81
CA SER A 28 7.10 6.71 -9.19
C SER A 28 7.36 8.11 -9.74
N GLY A 29 7.95 8.97 -8.91
CA GLY A 29 8.34 10.31 -9.35
C GLY A 29 8.91 11.17 -8.24
N SER A 30 9.59 12.23 -8.66
CA SER A 30 10.17 13.23 -7.77
C SER A 30 9.11 14.24 -7.34
N LEU A 31 8.94 14.41 -6.04
CA LEU A 31 8.02 15.36 -5.40
C LEU A 31 8.79 16.22 -4.39
N HIS A 32 8.12 17.16 -3.74
CA HIS A 32 8.67 17.88 -2.60
C HIS A 32 7.89 17.56 -1.34
N MET A 33 8.55 17.11 -0.29
CA MET A 33 7.97 17.01 1.03
C MET A 33 8.00 18.39 1.69
N VAL A 34 6.85 18.86 2.16
CA VAL A 34 6.71 20.15 2.85
C VAL A 34 6.71 19.89 4.36
N GLN A 35 7.63 20.51 5.08
CA GLN A 35 7.76 20.38 6.54
C GLN A 35 7.81 21.76 7.20
N CYS A 36 7.23 21.88 8.39
CA CYS A 36 7.41 23.06 9.23
C CYS A 36 8.60 22.83 10.18
N CYS A 37 9.69 23.57 9.98
CA CYS A 37 10.87 23.53 10.82
C CYS A 37 11.04 24.91 11.48
N SER A 38 10.95 24.98 12.81
CA SER A 38 11.11 26.22 13.58
C SER A 38 10.19 27.37 13.11
N GLY A 39 8.95 27.04 12.72
CA GLY A 39 7.97 28.01 12.22
C GLY A 39 8.11 28.38 10.73
N HIS A 40 9.11 27.83 10.04
CA HIS A 40 9.31 28.05 8.61
C HIS A 40 8.93 26.81 7.79
N LEU A 41 8.25 27.03 6.66
CA LEU A 41 7.97 25.96 5.70
C LEU A 41 9.20 25.68 4.84
N VAL A 42 9.72 24.47 4.94
CA VAL A 42 10.85 23.95 4.16
C VAL A 42 10.34 22.91 3.17
N LYS A 43 10.84 22.97 1.94
CA LYS A 43 10.55 22.00 0.87
C LYS A 43 11.77 21.13 0.63
N LEU A 44 11.61 19.83 0.81
CA LEU A 44 12.67 18.85 0.63
C LEU A 44 12.37 17.99 -0.60
N PRO A 45 13.28 17.88 -1.59
CA PRO A 45 13.08 16.99 -2.72
C PRO A 45 13.04 15.54 -2.23
N VAL A 46 12.06 14.78 -2.68
CA VAL A 46 11.89 13.38 -2.32
C VAL A 46 11.55 12.55 -3.56
N LEU A 47 12.01 11.30 -3.60
CA LEU A 47 11.53 10.32 -4.56
C LEU A 47 10.41 9.51 -3.91
N VAL A 48 9.24 9.49 -4.53
CA VAL A 48 8.09 8.72 -4.06
C VAL A 48 7.84 7.56 -5.01
N GLN A 49 7.71 6.36 -4.45
CA GLN A 49 7.31 5.15 -5.17
C GLN A 49 6.07 4.57 -4.50
N VAL A 50 5.04 4.29 -5.27
CA VAL A 50 3.80 3.69 -4.77
C VAL A 50 3.71 2.28 -5.32
N TYR A 51 3.48 1.34 -4.42
CA TYR A 51 3.37 -0.09 -4.70
C TYR A 51 1.99 -0.57 -4.32
N LYS A 52 1.33 -1.27 -5.25
CA LYS A 52 -0.01 -1.80 -5.05
C LYS A 52 -0.06 -3.27 -5.42
N ASN A 53 -0.44 -4.09 -4.45
CA ASN A 53 -0.75 -5.50 -4.63
C ASN A 53 -2.20 -5.77 -4.13
N CYS A 54 -2.72 -6.97 -4.35
CA CYS A 54 -4.03 -7.42 -3.89
C CYS A 54 -4.20 -7.38 -2.37
N PHE A 55 -3.09 -7.44 -1.62
CA PHE A 55 -3.11 -7.50 -0.14
C PHE A 55 -2.70 -6.20 0.53
N GLU A 56 -1.87 -5.40 -0.12
CA GLU A 56 -1.28 -4.21 0.48
C GLU A 56 -1.07 -3.09 -0.53
N HIS A 57 -1.21 -1.87 -0.05
CA HIS A 57 -0.94 -0.66 -0.79
C HIS A 57 -0.12 0.27 0.10
N TYR A 58 1.09 0.59 -0.35
CA TYR A 58 2.04 1.37 0.42
C TYR A 58 2.84 2.31 -0.47
N ALA A 59 3.32 3.39 0.13
CA ALA A 59 4.24 4.32 -0.49
C ALA A 59 5.59 4.26 0.21
N VAL A 60 6.67 4.35 -0.56
CA VAL A 60 8.04 4.48 -0.08
C VAL A 60 8.57 5.83 -0.51
N ILE A 61 9.09 6.59 0.45
CA ILE A 61 9.55 7.96 0.24
C ILE A 61 11.03 8.04 0.61
N TYR A 62 11.86 8.32 -0.37
CA TYR A 62 13.30 8.51 -0.18
C TYR A 62 13.61 10.00 -0.10
N ARG A 63 14.25 10.43 0.99
CA ARG A 63 14.69 11.83 1.17
C ARG A 63 15.91 12.19 0.34
N ASP A 64 16.67 11.20 -0.09
CA ASP A 64 17.80 11.37 -0.98
C ASP A 64 17.70 10.34 -2.10
N ALA A 65 17.66 10.80 -3.36
CA ALA A 65 17.59 9.93 -4.52
C ALA A 65 18.88 9.10 -4.71
N LYS A 66 20.00 9.51 -4.08
CA LYS A 66 21.29 8.82 -4.12
C LYS A 66 21.46 7.81 -2.99
N TYR A 67 20.79 8.00 -1.85
CA TYR A 67 20.93 7.14 -0.67
C TYR A 67 19.56 6.61 -0.21
N THR A 68 19.37 5.30 -0.39
CA THR A 68 18.16 4.59 0.03
C THR A 68 18.09 4.32 1.53
N SER A 69 19.14 4.65 2.29
CA SER A 69 19.27 4.33 3.71
C SER A 69 18.25 5.02 4.61
N SER A 70 17.62 6.11 4.15
CA SER A 70 16.58 6.84 4.87
C SER A 70 15.29 6.90 4.06
N ALA A 71 14.60 5.76 3.96
CA ALA A 71 13.27 5.67 3.38
C ALA A 71 12.19 5.74 4.47
N VAL A 72 11.10 6.46 4.18
CA VAL A 72 9.88 6.44 4.98
C VAL A 72 8.89 5.50 4.29
N TYR A 73 8.40 4.51 5.02
CA TYR A 73 7.39 3.57 4.55
C TYR A 73 6.03 3.97 5.09
N LEU A 74 5.06 4.14 4.21
CA LEU A 74 3.73 4.61 4.56
C LEU A 74 2.68 3.64 4.04
N SER A 75 1.99 2.96 4.95
CA SER A 75 0.83 2.15 4.60
C SER A 75 -0.32 3.06 4.18
N LEU A 76 -0.84 2.87 2.97
CA LEU A 76 -1.93 3.69 2.43
C LEU A 76 -3.31 3.17 2.84
N LYS A 77 -3.39 1.96 3.42
CA LYS A 77 -4.66 1.31 3.81
C LYS A 77 -5.45 2.14 4.83
N ASN A 78 -4.75 2.74 5.78
CA ASN A 78 -5.32 3.58 6.85
C ASN A 78 -4.95 5.06 6.67
N CYS A 79 -4.56 5.46 5.46
CA CYS A 79 -4.20 6.84 5.17
C CYS A 79 -5.37 7.56 4.53
N LYS A 80 -5.68 8.76 5.01
CA LYS A 80 -6.57 9.69 4.32
C LYS A 80 -5.75 10.63 3.46
N VAL A 81 -6.20 10.84 2.22
CA VAL A 81 -5.52 11.71 1.25
C VAL A 81 -6.39 12.92 1.00
N TYR A 82 -5.86 14.10 1.24
CA TYR A 82 -6.52 15.38 1.04
C TYR A 82 -5.78 16.19 0.01
N LYS A 83 -6.53 16.92 -0.83
CA LYS A 83 -5.98 17.95 -1.69
C LYS A 83 -6.01 19.28 -0.92
N SER A 84 -4.94 20.05 -0.99
CA SER A 84 -4.96 21.41 -0.48
C SER A 84 -5.80 22.31 -1.39
N ASP A 85 -6.67 23.12 -0.80
CA ASP A 85 -7.49 24.10 -1.52
C ASP A 85 -6.69 25.35 -1.92
N ASN A 86 -5.55 25.56 -1.26
CA ASN A 86 -4.60 26.60 -1.65
C ASN A 86 -3.88 26.08 -2.91
N ASP A 87 -3.83 26.89 -3.98
CA ASP A 87 -3.30 26.58 -5.33
C ASP A 87 -1.81 26.12 -5.41
N ASN A 88 -1.25 25.63 -4.30
CA ASN A 88 0.11 25.17 -4.10
C ASN A 88 0.37 23.74 -4.61
N ASN A 89 -0.60 23.07 -5.25
CA ASN A 89 -0.47 21.68 -5.73
C ASN A 89 -0.05 20.69 -4.63
N GLU A 90 -0.56 20.91 -3.42
CA GLU A 90 -0.22 20.12 -2.24
C GLU A 90 -1.23 19.00 -2.01
N ILE A 91 -0.71 17.86 -1.58
CA ILE A 91 -1.43 16.65 -1.20
C ILE A 91 -1.02 16.33 0.24
N MET A 92 -1.99 16.26 1.14
CA MET A 92 -1.77 15.91 2.54
C MET A 92 -2.20 14.48 2.79
N LEU A 93 -1.28 13.67 3.30
CA LEU A 93 -1.45 12.29 3.74
C LEU A 93 -1.56 12.31 5.26
N VAL A 94 -2.67 11.81 5.80
CA VAL A 94 -2.87 11.72 7.25
C VAL A 94 -3.01 10.24 7.61
N GLN A 95 -2.09 9.71 8.41
CA GLN A 95 -2.21 8.37 8.95
C GLN A 95 -3.28 8.37 10.05
N ASN A 96 -4.13 7.35 10.04
CA ASN A 96 -5.11 7.12 11.10
C ASN A 96 -4.49 6.30 12.24
N ASP A 97 -3.31 6.71 12.70
CA ASP A 97 -2.62 6.21 13.88
C ASP A 97 -2.96 7.07 15.11
N ILE A 98 -2.55 6.63 16.29
CA ILE A 98 -2.82 7.33 17.56
C ILE A 98 -2.13 8.71 17.58
N ASP A 99 -1.01 8.83 16.87
CA ASP A 99 -0.19 10.03 16.80
C ASP A 99 -0.71 11.05 15.77
N GLY A 100 -1.64 10.65 14.89
CA GLY A 100 -2.23 11.50 13.87
C GLY A 100 -1.20 12.05 12.90
N SER A 101 -0.16 11.27 12.60
CA SER A 101 0.98 11.75 11.84
C SER A 101 0.54 12.17 10.43
N SER A 102 1.01 13.34 9.99
CA SER A 102 0.67 13.90 8.68
C SER A 102 1.91 14.24 7.88
N LEU A 103 1.78 14.06 6.57
CA LEU A 103 2.82 14.28 5.59
C LEU A 103 2.25 15.07 4.44
N THR A 104 2.88 16.19 4.10
CA THR A 104 2.47 17.01 2.95
C THR A 104 3.46 16.82 1.81
N LEU A 105 2.95 16.44 0.65
CA LEU A 105 3.68 16.32 -0.61
C LEU A 105 3.20 17.40 -1.58
N GLN A 106 4.13 18.07 -2.23
CA GLN A 106 3.86 19.04 -3.27
C GLN A 106 4.27 18.48 -4.63
N VAL A 107 3.34 18.58 -5.57
CA VAL A 107 3.52 18.15 -6.96
C VAL A 107 3.91 19.36 -7.81
N SER A 108 4.87 19.18 -8.72
CA SER A 108 5.34 20.29 -9.57
C SER A 108 4.28 20.80 -10.54
N SER A 109 3.35 19.93 -10.96
CA SER A 109 2.31 20.23 -11.94
C SER A 109 0.93 20.01 -11.36
N LYS A 110 0.04 21.02 -11.50
CA LYS A 110 -1.37 20.94 -11.09
C LYS A 110 -2.13 19.82 -11.80
N LYS A 111 -1.72 19.47 -13.03
CA LYS A 111 -2.34 18.40 -13.81
C LYS A 111 -2.10 17.04 -13.15
N ASP A 112 -0.92 16.85 -12.57
CA ASP A 112 -0.49 15.57 -12.02
C ASP A 112 -1.01 15.35 -10.60
N VAL A 113 -1.52 16.41 -9.92
CA VAL A 113 -2.06 16.34 -8.56
C VAL A 113 -3.15 15.29 -8.45
N ASN A 114 -4.13 15.31 -9.36
CA ASN A 114 -5.24 14.37 -9.31
C ASN A 114 -4.77 12.93 -9.60
N ASP A 115 -3.77 12.77 -10.48
CA ASP A 115 -3.19 11.47 -10.80
C ASP A 115 -2.34 10.91 -9.65
N TRP A 116 -1.75 11.77 -8.82
CA TRP A 116 -1.08 11.35 -7.60
C TRP A 116 -2.07 11.01 -6.50
N ILE A 117 -3.13 11.81 -6.33
CA ILE A 117 -4.20 11.54 -5.37
C ILE A 117 -4.86 10.19 -5.67
N SER A 118 -5.19 9.90 -6.93
CA SER A 118 -5.85 8.64 -7.32
C SER A 118 -5.01 7.40 -7.01
N VAL A 119 -3.68 7.53 -7.13
CA VAL A 119 -2.74 6.44 -6.82
C VAL A 119 -2.46 6.36 -5.33
N LEU A 120 -2.41 7.47 -4.60
CA LEU A 120 -2.19 7.47 -3.15
C LEU A 120 -3.43 7.06 -2.36
N GLN A 121 -4.62 7.29 -2.90
CA GLN A 121 -5.85 6.79 -2.32
C GLN A 121 -5.88 5.27 -2.46
N SER A 122 -5.62 4.58 -1.34
CA SER A 122 -6.00 3.18 -1.24
C SER A 122 -7.49 3.10 -1.49
N GLY A 123 -7.89 2.40 -2.55
CA GLY A 123 -9.28 2.16 -2.85
C GLY A 123 -9.92 1.54 -1.63
N THR A 124 -10.57 2.35 -0.79
CA THR A 124 -11.52 1.89 0.20
C THR A 124 -12.66 1.32 -0.62
N SER A 125 -12.52 0.06 -1.02
CA SER A 125 -13.63 -0.77 -1.49
C SER A 125 -14.54 -1.06 -0.30
N THR A 126 -15.09 -0.01 0.30
CA THR A 126 -16.22 -0.10 1.20
C THR A 126 -17.46 0.05 0.33
N LYS A 127 -17.77 -1.02 -0.40
CA LYS A 127 -19.11 -1.41 -0.91
C LYS A 127 -19.07 -2.74 -1.69
N GLY A 128 -18.10 -3.62 -1.43
CA GLY A 128 -18.25 -5.03 -1.73
C GLY A 128 -18.94 -5.70 -0.56
N SER A 129 -20.27 -5.80 -0.59
CA SER A 129 -21.00 -6.72 0.28
C SER A 129 -20.55 -8.14 -0.06
N LEU A 130 -19.47 -8.60 0.56
CA LEU A 130 -19.13 -10.01 0.63
C LEU A 130 -19.91 -10.61 1.79
N SER A 131 -21.23 -10.58 1.72
CA SER A 131 -21.98 -11.66 2.34
C SER A 131 -21.52 -12.91 1.57
N PRO A 132 -20.82 -13.86 2.22
CA PRO A 132 -20.53 -15.11 1.57
C PRO A 132 -21.91 -15.71 1.33
N THR A 133 -22.36 -15.68 0.08
CA THR A 133 -23.53 -16.44 -0.31
C THR A 133 -23.02 -17.87 -0.35
N PHE A 134 -22.93 -18.48 0.84
CA PHE A 134 -22.76 -19.91 0.95
C PHE A 134 -23.90 -20.50 0.12
N ARG A 135 -23.56 -21.05 -1.05
CA ARG A 135 -24.47 -21.95 -1.74
C ARG A 135 -24.71 -23.04 -0.70
N ARG A 136 -25.88 -23.04 -0.07
CA ARG A 136 -26.31 -24.11 0.82
C ARG A 136 -26.12 -25.38 0.01
N ALA A 137 -25.05 -26.12 0.30
CA ALA A 137 -24.91 -27.48 -0.16
C ALA A 137 -26.19 -28.18 0.29
N ALA A 138 -26.84 -28.89 -0.64
CA ALA A 138 -28.00 -29.69 -0.31
C ALA A 138 -27.61 -30.58 0.89
N LEU A 139 -28.32 -30.41 2.01
CA LEU A 139 -28.16 -31.29 3.16
C LEU A 139 -28.40 -32.71 2.66
N MET A 140 -27.38 -33.58 2.79
CA MET A 140 -27.55 -34.99 2.50
C MET A 140 -28.62 -35.53 3.44
N PRO A 141 -29.65 -36.24 2.94
CA PRO A 141 -30.60 -36.92 3.80
C PRO A 141 -29.82 -37.91 4.67
N ALA A 142 -29.97 -37.82 5.98
CA ALA A 142 -29.48 -38.86 6.87
C ALA A 142 -30.19 -40.16 6.49
N LEU A 143 -29.43 -41.21 6.17
CA LEU A 143 -29.96 -42.56 6.03
C LEU A 143 -30.47 -42.99 7.40
N GLN A 144 -31.79 -43.06 7.52
CA GLN A 144 -32.45 -43.60 8.70
C GLN A 144 -32.33 -45.12 8.63
N GLU A 145 -31.41 -45.69 9.40
CA GLU A 145 -31.32 -47.14 9.60
C GLU A 145 -32.56 -47.58 10.40
N SER A 146 -33.53 -48.14 9.69
CA SER A 146 -34.63 -48.92 10.27
C SER A 146 -34.08 -50.29 10.67
N LEU A 147 -33.82 -50.47 11.96
CA LEU A 147 -33.71 -51.79 12.57
C LEU A 147 -35.13 -52.20 13.02
N GLU A 148 -35.90 -52.72 12.08
CA GLU A 148 -37.06 -53.57 12.38
C GLU A 148 -36.53 -55.00 12.58
N GLU A 149 -36.79 -55.51 13.79
CA GLU A 149 -37.17 -56.88 14.16
C GLU A 149 -36.54 -58.06 13.41
N ASP A 150 -35.89 -58.98 14.14
CA ASP A 150 -36.46 -60.33 14.30
C ASP A 150 -35.82 -61.11 15.47
N SER A 151 -36.70 -61.76 16.26
CA SER A 151 -36.57 -63.01 17.06
C SER A 151 -35.35 -63.25 17.99
N GLU A 152 -35.45 -63.86 19.17
CA GLU A 152 -36.00 -65.19 19.47
C GLU A 152 -36.51 -65.27 20.93
N GLU A 153 -37.66 -65.93 21.11
CA GLU A 153 -38.19 -66.41 22.38
C GLU A 153 -37.33 -67.58 22.88
N ASP A 154 -36.93 -67.57 24.15
CA ASP A 154 -36.54 -68.80 24.85
C ASP A 154 -37.23 -68.84 26.22
N GLU A 155 -38.13 -69.83 26.34
CA GLU A 155 -38.70 -70.30 27.59
C GLU A 155 -37.58 -70.90 28.46
N GLU A 156 -37.41 -70.43 29.69
CA GLU A 156 -36.79 -71.24 30.74
C GLU A 156 -37.80 -71.54 31.85
N VAL A 157 -38.02 -72.84 31.97
CA VAL A 157 -38.81 -73.55 32.98
C VAL A 157 -37.95 -73.73 34.21
N GLU A 158 -38.36 -73.24 35.38
CA GLU A 158 -37.91 -73.69 36.71
C GLU A 158 -38.87 -73.05 37.76
N SER A 159 -39.43 -73.70 38.77
CA SER A 159 -39.33 -75.05 39.34
C SER A 159 -40.66 -75.41 40.03
#